data_AF-A0A2G9XQ82-F1
#
_entry.id   AF-A0A2G9XQ82-F1
#
_cell.length_a   1.000
_cell.length_b   1.000
_cell.length_c   1.000
_cell.angle_alpha   90.00
_cell.angle_beta   90.00
_cell.angle_gamma   90.00
#
_symmetry.space_group_name_H-M   'P 1'
#
loop_
_entity.id
_entity.type
_entity.pdbx_description
1 polymer ?
#
loop_
_entity_poly.entity_id
_entity_poly.type
_entity_poly.pdbx_seq_one_letter_code
_entity_poly.pdbx_strand_id
1 'polypeptide(L)'
;VYQKEVGYFDIQADIVDMIGKFAEKKGLIMTNLEFPEPIPGKNVSEVPVILKLQGKMLDFIETLEIIEKTPRLLIVKGVDISRSGNDFSYSLTITALRVEK
;
A
#
# COMPACT_ATOMS: atom_id res chain seq x y z
N VAL A 1 9.85 8.38 5.78
CA VAL A 1 10.81 7.27 5.93
C VAL A 1 10.73 6.77 7.37
N TYR A 2 10.69 5.46 7.58
CA TYR A 2 10.64 4.86 8.91
C TYR A 2 12.05 4.73 9.50
N GLN A 3 12.14 4.83 10.83
CA GLN A 3 13.39 4.66 11.56
C GLN A 3 13.69 3.18 11.80
N LYS A 4 14.97 2.86 12.04
CA LYS A 4 15.46 1.49 12.18
C LYS A 4 14.81 0.71 13.32
N GLU A 5 14.42 1.42 14.38
CA GLU A 5 13.81 0.87 15.59
C GLU A 5 12.40 0.33 15.33
N VAL A 6 11.76 0.77 14.24
CA VAL A 6 10.43 0.31 13.85
C VAL A 6 10.55 -1.07 13.20
N GLY A 7 9.82 -2.05 13.73
CA GLY A 7 9.77 -3.40 13.18
C GLY A 7 9.18 -3.39 11.77
N TYR A 8 9.63 -4.30 10.91
CA TYR A 8 9.11 -4.39 9.54
C TYR A 8 7.59 -4.64 9.52
N PHE A 9 7.10 -5.51 10.40
CA PHE A 9 5.67 -5.78 10.53
C PHE A 9 4.89 -4.54 10.98
N ASP A 10 5.41 -3.74 11.92
CA ASP A 10 4.76 -2.51 12.36
C ASP A 10 4.63 -1.50 11.21
N ILE A 11 5.66 -1.42 10.35
CA ILE A 11 5.63 -0.60 9.13
C ILE A 11 4.55 -1.11 8.18
N GLN A 12 4.48 -2.42 7.94
CA GLN A 12 3.49 -3.02 7.06
C GLN A 12 2.06 -2.80 7.59
N ALA A 13 1.84 -2.96 8.90
CA ALA A 13 0.58 -2.71 9.56
C ALA A 13 0.14 -1.23 9.47
N ASP A 14 1.05 -0.27 9.69
CA ASP A 14 0.77 1.17 9.54
C ASP A 14 0.32 1.51 8.10
N ILE A 15 0.98 0.92 7.09
CA ILE A 15 0.63 1.10 5.68
C ILE A 15 -0.76 0.54 5.38
N VAL A 16 -1.05 -0.69 5.82
CA VAL A 16 -2.36 -1.33 5.63
C VAL A 16 -3.47 -0.52 6.29
N ASP A 17 -3.30 -0.13 7.55
CA ASP A 17 -4.30 0.63 8.29
C ASP A 17 -4.60 1.98 7.62
N MET A 18 -3.55 2.69 7.20
CA MET A 18 -3.67 3.99 6.54
C MET A 18 -4.37 3.88 5.19
N ILE A 19 -3.94 2.96 4.33
CA ILE A 19 -4.50 2.79 2.99
C ILE A 19 -5.91 2.19 3.07
N GLY A 20 -6.12 1.22 3.96
CA GLY A 20 -7.43 0.63 4.22
C GLY A 20 -8.46 1.70 4.59
N LYS A 21 -8.11 2.61 5.51
CA LYS A 21 -8.97 3.75 5.87
C LYS A 21 -9.28 4.68 4.71
N PHE A 22 -8.33 4.90 3.80
CA PHE A 22 -8.58 5.74 2.62
C PHE A 22 -9.47 5.03 1.60
N ALA A 23 -9.20 3.75 1.32
CA ALA A 23 -9.96 2.91 0.42
C ALA A 23 -11.42 2.78 0.88
N GLU A 24 -11.64 2.45 2.16
CA GLU A 24 -12.99 2.32 2.73
C GLU A 24 -13.78 3.63 2.66
N LYS A 25 -13.16 4.77 2.97
CA LYS A 25 -13.79 6.09 2.84
C LYS A 25 -14.22 6.43 1.41
N LYS A 26 -13.59 5.83 0.41
CA LYS A 26 -13.92 5.97 -1.02
C LYS A 26 -14.87 4.90 -1.53
N GLY A 27 -15.28 3.94 -0.70
CA GLY A 27 -16.19 2.87 -1.09
C GLY A 27 -15.50 1.67 -1.74
N LEU A 28 -14.18 1.57 -1.63
CA LEU A 28 -13.45 0.35 -1.98
C LEU A 28 -13.48 -0.64 -0.82
N ILE A 29 -13.49 -1.93 -1.18
CA ILE A 29 -13.43 -3.04 -0.24
C ILE A 29 -12.05 -3.68 -0.35
N MET A 30 -11.34 -3.80 0.77
CA MET A 30 -10.11 -4.58 0.83
C MET A 30 -10.44 -6.06 0.95
N THR A 31 -10.08 -6.84 -0.07
CA THR A 31 -10.45 -8.25 -0.17
C THR A 31 -9.33 -9.18 0.27
N ASN A 32 -8.07 -8.73 0.20
CA ASN A 32 -6.92 -9.47 0.68
C ASN A 32 -5.73 -8.54 0.91
N LEU A 33 -4.77 -8.99 1.71
CA LEU A 33 -3.50 -8.31 1.94
C LEU A 33 -2.37 -9.34 2.04
N GLU A 34 -1.18 -8.94 1.60
CA GLU A 34 0.03 -9.76 1.71
C GLU A 34 1.18 -8.92 2.25
N PHE A 35 2.02 -9.56 3.05
CA PHE A 35 3.24 -9.01 3.63
C PHE A 35 4.45 -9.74 3.05
N PRO A 36 4.92 -9.35 1.84
CA PRO A 36 6.14 -9.93 1.31
C PRO A 36 7.33 -9.61 2.22
N GLU A 37 8.36 -10.45 2.13
CA GLU A 37 9.61 -10.24 2.87
C GLU A 37 10.22 -8.87 2.54
N PRO A 38 10.68 -8.11 3.55
CA PRO A 38 11.42 -6.88 3.34
C PRO A 38 12.67 -7.10 2.49
N ILE A 39 13.03 -6.14 1.66
CA ILE A 39 14.23 -6.18 0.83
C ILE A 39 15.31 -5.33 1.54
N PRO A 40 16.28 -5.96 2.22
CA PRO A 40 17.29 -5.22 2.96
C PRO A 40 18.24 -4.49 2.00
N GLY A 41 18.57 -3.23 2.31
CA GLY A 41 19.57 -2.47 1.59
C GLY A 41 20.65 -1.89 2.52
N LYS A 42 21.74 -1.38 1.95
CA LYS A 42 22.91 -0.90 2.73
C LYS A 42 22.61 0.32 3.62
N ASN A 43 21.70 1.18 3.18
CA ASN A 43 21.32 2.41 3.90
C ASN A 43 19.81 2.48 4.15
N VAL A 44 19.02 1.86 3.26
CA VAL A 44 17.57 1.85 3.31
C VAL A 44 17.08 0.46 2.91
N SER A 45 16.16 -0.10 3.68
CA SER A 45 15.40 -1.30 3.33
C SER A 45 14.06 -0.92 2.73
N GLU A 46 13.61 -1.70 1.75
CA GLU A 46 12.26 -1.62 1.22
C GLU A 46 11.34 -2.55 2.02
N VAL A 47 10.20 -2.03 2.45
CA VAL A 47 9.19 -2.76 3.19
C VAL A 47 7.91 -2.79 2.36
N PRO A 48 7.70 -3.86 1.56
CA PRO A 48 6.56 -3.96 0.65
C PRO A 48 5.29 -4.40 1.37
N VAL A 49 4.16 -3.98 0.82
CA VAL A 49 2.79 -4.43 1.13
C VAL A 49 2.05 -4.59 -0.19
N ILE A 50 1.28 -5.67 -0.33
CA ILE A 50 0.36 -5.86 -1.46
C ILE A 50 -1.06 -5.80 -0.92
N LEU A 51 -1.89 -4.95 -1.53
CA LEU A 51 -3.30 -4.78 -1.18
C LEU A 51 -4.16 -5.22 -2.35
N LYS A 52 -5.13 -6.10 -2.10
CA LYS A 52 -6.18 -6.43 -3.05
C LYS A 52 -7.43 -5.63 -2.70
N LEU A 53 -7.88 -4.82 -3.64
CA LEU A 53 -9.04 -3.94 -3.47
C LEU A 53 -10.09 -4.26 -4.54
N GLN A 54 -11.35 -4.00 -4.23
CA GLN A 54 -12.46 -4.13 -5.18
C GLN A 54 -13.37 -2.89 -5.11
N GLY A 55 -13.84 -2.44 -6.27
CA GLY A 55 -14.82 -1.36 -6.38
C GLY A 55 -14.76 -0.64 -7.72
N LYS A 56 -15.15 0.63 -7.74
CA LYS A 56 -15.16 1.44 -8.97
C LYS A 56 -13.79 2.04 -9.25
N MET A 57 -13.52 2.26 -10.54
CA MET A 57 -12.26 2.83 -11.02
C MET A 57 -11.99 4.25 -10.51
N LEU A 58 -13.02 5.09 -10.45
CA LEU A 58 -12.87 6.45 -9.94
C LEU A 58 -12.46 6.46 -8.47
N ASP A 59 -13.11 5.64 -7.65
CA ASP A 59 -12.81 5.52 -6.21
C ASP A 59 -11.37 5.05 -5.95
N PHE A 60 -10.86 4.15 -6.81
CA PHE A 60 -9.46 3.70 -6.78
C PHE A 60 -8.46 4.78 -7.19
N ILE A 61 -8.73 5.52 -8.28
CA ILE A 61 -7.87 6.62 -8.70
C ILE A 61 -7.81 7.70 -7.61
N GLU A 62 -8.95 8.08 -7.03
CA GLU A 62 -8.98 9.04 -5.92
C GLU A 62 -8.23 8.54 -4.68
N THR A 63 -8.24 7.23 -4.42
CA THR A 63 -7.46 6.63 -3.33
C THR A 63 -5.95 6.76 -3.60
N LEU A 64 -5.50 6.50 -4.83
CA LEU A 64 -4.08 6.68 -5.21
C LEU A 64 -3.63 8.13 -5.06
N GLU A 65 -4.46 9.10 -5.47
CA GLU A 65 -4.15 10.52 -5.29
C GLU A 65 -3.97 10.91 -3.82
N ILE A 66 -4.73 10.30 -2.91
CA ILE A 66 -4.59 10.53 -1.47
C ILE A 66 -3.27 9.94 -0.98
N ILE A 67 -2.91 8.72 -1.42
CA ILE A 67 -1.67 8.04 -1.06
C ILE A 67 -0.45 8.85 -1.49
N GLU A 68 -0.45 9.40 -2.71
CA GLU A 68 0.63 10.27 -3.20
C GLU A 68 0.77 11.57 -2.38
N LYS A 69 -0.34 12.07 -1.82
CA LYS A 69 -0.36 13.30 -1.01
C LYS A 69 -0.02 13.07 0.46
N THR A 70 0.22 11.83 0.89
CA THR A 70 0.55 11.56 2.30
C THR A 70 1.95 12.11 2.63
N PRO A 71 2.20 12.54 3.88
CA PRO A 71 3.55 12.91 4.31
C PRO A 71 4.50 11.70 4.44
N ARG A 72 3.98 10.48 4.27
CA ARG A 72 4.74 9.25 4.36
C ARG A 72 5.39 8.98 3.01
N LEU A 73 6.68 8.65 3.02
CA LEU A 73 7.38 8.24 1.81
C LEU A 73 6.96 6.81 1.45
N LEU A 74 5.91 6.72 0.63
CA LEU A 74 5.38 5.50 0.04
C LEU A 74 5.66 5.52 -1.46
N ILE A 75 6.08 4.38 -2.00
CA ILE A 75 6.38 4.23 -3.43
C ILE A 75 5.42 3.18 -3.99
N VAL A 76 4.57 3.58 -4.92
CA VAL A 76 3.77 2.63 -5.71
C VAL A 76 4.71 1.91 -6.68
N LYS A 77 4.87 0.60 -6.50
CA LYS A 77 5.73 -0.23 -7.34
C LYS A 77 4.98 -0.88 -8.49
N GLY A 78 3.68 -1.11 -8.33
CA GLY A 78 2.86 -1.74 -9.36
C GLY A 78 1.37 -1.67 -9.05
N VAL A 79 0.59 -1.67 -10.13
CA VAL A 79 -0.87 -1.75 -10.10
C VAL A 79 -1.31 -2.72 -11.17
N ASP A 80 -1.94 -3.82 -10.76
CA ASP A 80 -2.67 -4.69 -11.69
C ASP A 80 -4.16 -4.43 -11.58
N ILE A 81 -4.82 -4.27 -12.72
CA ILE A 81 -6.27 -4.01 -12.79
C ILE A 81 -6.91 -5.13 -13.58
N SER A 82 -7.95 -5.71 -13.01
CA SER A 82 -8.78 -6.73 -13.65
C SER A 82 -10.24 -6.38 -13.50
N ARG A 83 -11.08 -6.84 -14.43
CA ARG A 83 -12.52 -6.67 -14.36
C ARG A 83 -13.13 -7.86 -13.62
N SER A 84 -14.00 -7.60 -12.65
CA SER A 84 -14.72 -8.61 -11.87
C SER A 84 -16.21 -8.32 -11.94
N GLY A 85 -16.87 -8.88 -12.97
CA GLY A 85 -18.29 -8.58 -13.26
C GLY A 85 -18.51 -7.11 -13.64
N ASN A 86 -19.32 -6.41 -12.83
CA ASN A 86 -19.60 -4.97 -12.99
C ASN A 86 -18.60 -4.07 -12.25
N ASP A 87 -17.75 -4.65 -11.40
CA ASP A 87 -16.70 -3.93 -10.67
C ASP A 87 -15.31 -4.26 -11.23
N PHE A 88 -14.30 -3.67 -10.60
CA PHE A 88 -12.90 -3.94 -10.87
C PHE A 88 -12.23 -4.47 -9.61
N SER A 89 -11.22 -5.31 -9.82
CA SER A 89 -10.31 -5.79 -8.79
C SER A 89 -8.91 -5.24 -9.06
N TYR A 90 -8.29 -4.69 -8.02
CA TYR A 90 -7.01 -4.02 -8.06
C TYR A 90 -6.00 -4.77 -7.20
N SER A 91 -4.79 -4.94 -7.71
CA SER A 91 -3.63 -5.37 -6.93
C SER A 91 -2.65 -4.21 -6.85
N LEU A 92 -2.53 -3.62 -5.67
CA LEU A 92 -1.68 -2.46 -5.42
C LEU A 92 -0.44 -2.89 -4.62
N THR A 93 0.74 -2.77 -5.23
CA THR A 93 2.02 -3.03 -4.55
C THR A 93 2.62 -1.70 -4.13
N ILE A 94 2.77 -1.49 -2.83
CA ILE A 94 3.36 -0.29 -2.24
C ILE A 94 4.53 -0.66 -1.36
N THR A 95 5.59 0.14 -1.44
CA THR A 95 6.78 -0.01 -0.63
C THR A 95 6.99 1.22 0.24
N ALA A 96 7.18 1.02 1.53
CA ALA A 96 7.77 2.02 2.40
C ALA A 96 9.29 1.85 2.48
N LEU A 97 9.97 2.93 2.87
CA LEU A 97 11.41 2.93 3.11
C LEU A 97 11.70 2.98 4.62
N ARG A 98 12.59 2.11 5.10
CA ARG A 98 13.16 2.14 6.46
C ARG A 98 14.65 2.42 6.39
N VAL A 99 15.15 3.36 7.20
CA VAL A 99 16.59 3.64 7.29
C VAL A 99 17.28 2.53 8.10
N GLU A 100 18.48 2.12 7.69
CA GLU A 100 19.28 1.08 8.36
C GLU A 100 20.50 1.61 9.14
N LYS A 101 20.72 2.94 9.08
CA LYS A 101 21.80 3.67 9.74
C LYS A 101 21.27 4.81 10.58
#